data_AF-A0A1F8N283-F1
#
_entry.id   AF-A0A1F8N283-F1
#
_cell.length_a   1.000
_cell.length_b   1.000
_cell.length_c   1.000
_cell.angle_alpha   90.00
_cell.angle_beta   90.00
_cell.angle_gamma   90.00
#
_symmetry.space_group_name_H-M   'P 1'
#
loop_
_entity.id
_entity.type
_entity.pdbx_description
1 polymer ?
#
loop_
_entity_poly.entity_id
_entity_poly.type
_entity_poly.pdbx_seq_one_letter_code
_entity_poly.pdbx_strand_id
1 'polypeptide(L)'
;MAFKKRTLRTMSPTARKVARLIGEQESVAKRLKNLVPDLQQLDADSKALATAKQSSPVWLDSQVLTEALTDELTDNGIEANTDNLAKLWNDFVATELHEGLASVLKFSPAFRDYIK
;
A
#
# COMPACT_ATOMS: atom_id res chain seq x y z
N MET A 1 -33.14 -12.42 4.25
CA MET A 1 -34.58 -12.27 4.54
C MET A 1 -34.94 -13.33 5.57
N ALA A 2 -35.59 -12.98 6.69
CA ALA A 2 -35.94 -13.95 7.72
C ALA A 2 -37.43 -14.29 7.66
N PHE A 3 -37.78 -15.55 7.45
CA PHE A 3 -39.17 -16.03 7.56
C PHE A 3 -39.76 -15.59 8.91
N LYS A 4 -40.97 -15.03 8.90
CA LYS A 4 -41.64 -14.55 10.12
C LYS A 4 -41.80 -15.72 11.11
N LYS A 5 -41.58 -15.47 12.41
CA LYS A 5 -41.68 -16.50 13.48
C LYS A 5 -43.01 -17.27 13.44
N ARG A 6 -44.12 -16.58 13.12
CA ARG A 6 -45.45 -17.20 12.97
C ARG A 6 -45.46 -18.23 11.84
N THR A 7 -44.90 -17.90 10.68
CA THR A 7 -44.80 -18.78 9.51
C THR A 7 -43.90 -19.99 9.79
N LEU A 8 -42.80 -19.81 10.51
CA LEU A 8 -41.94 -20.93 10.88
C LEU A 8 -42.65 -21.93 11.81
N ARG A 9 -43.53 -21.47 12.71
CA ARG A 9 -44.26 -22.35 13.64
C ARG A 9 -45.31 -23.22 12.94
N THR A 10 -45.85 -22.77 11.81
CA THR A 10 -46.83 -23.53 11.03
C THR A 10 -46.19 -24.53 10.07
N MET A 11 -44.87 -24.48 9.90
CA MET A 11 -44.13 -25.37 9.01
C MET A 11 -43.68 -26.66 9.70
N SER A 12 -43.55 -27.73 8.90
CA SER A 12 -42.95 -28.99 9.34
C SER A 12 -41.51 -28.77 9.84
N PRO A 13 -40.99 -29.63 10.74
CA PRO A 13 -39.62 -29.49 11.27
C PRO A 13 -38.54 -29.44 10.18
N THR A 14 -38.71 -30.21 9.10
CA THR A 14 -37.78 -30.22 7.94
C THR A 14 -37.84 -28.91 7.18
N ALA A 15 -39.04 -28.39 6.88
CA ALA A 15 -39.22 -27.11 6.22
C ALA A 15 -38.65 -25.94 7.05
N ARG A 16 -38.78 -25.98 8.39
CA ARG A 16 -38.13 -25.01 9.29
C ARG A 16 -36.61 -25.02 9.18
N LYS A 17 -35.98 -26.19 9.05
CA LYS A 17 -34.52 -26.31 8.87
C LYS A 17 -34.08 -25.67 7.55
N VAL A 18 -34.76 -26.01 6.45
CA VAL A 18 -34.48 -25.45 5.12
C VAL A 18 -34.66 -23.93 5.12
N ALA A 19 -35.74 -23.42 5.71
CA ALA A 19 -36.00 -21.98 5.82
C ALA A 19 -34.91 -21.22 6.57
N ARG A 20 -34.29 -21.82 7.59
CA ARG A 20 -33.14 -21.22 8.30
C ARG A 20 -31.89 -21.20 7.43
N LEU A 21 -31.59 -22.32 6.76
CA LEU A 21 -30.43 -22.43 5.86
C LEU A 21 -30.50 -21.40 4.72
N ILE A 22 -31.69 -21.19 4.15
CA ILE A 22 -31.91 -20.15 3.13
C ILE A 22 -31.58 -18.76 3.68
N GLY A 23 -32.02 -18.45 4.90
CA GLY A 23 -31.72 -17.17 5.54
C GLY A 23 -30.24 -16.97 5.81
N GLU A 24 -29.52 -18.02 6.23
CA GLU A 24 -28.07 -18.02 6.42
C GLU A 24 -27.34 -17.80 5.09
N GLN A 25 -27.72 -18.53 4.04
CA GLN A 25 -27.14 -18.39 2.70
C GLN A 25 -27.30 -16.96 2.15
N GLU A 26 -28.47 -16.35 2.32
CA GLU A 26 -28.73 -14.99 1.87
C GLU A 26 -27.91 -13.96 2.66
N SER A 27 -27.69 -14.20 3.97
CA SER A 27 -26.79 -13.39 4.80
C SER A 27 -25.34 -13.46 4.31
N VAL A 28 -24.86 -14.68 4.01
CA VAL A 28 -23.51 -14.89 3.44
C VAL A 28 -23.40 -14.23 2.07
N ALA A 29 -24.38 -14.37 1.20
CA ALA A 29 -24.38 -13.74 -0.13
C ALA A 29 -24.29 -12.21 -0.05
N LYS A 30 -24.97 -11.59 0.92
CA LYS A 30 -24.84 -10.14 1.17
C LYS A 30 -23.44 -9.75 1.62
N ARG A 31 -22.84 -10.50 2.54
CA ARG A 31 -21.47 -10.26 2.99
C ARG A 31 -20.47 -10.38 1.85
N LEU A 32 -20.62 -11.42 1.02
CA LEU A 32 -19.78 -11.62 -0.17
C LEU A 32 -19.90 -10.47 -1.15
N LYS A 33 -21.12 -10.00 -1.42
CA LYS A 33 -21.34 -8.84 -2.31
C LYS A 33 -20.65 -7.58 -1.77
N ASN A 34 -20.66 -7.37 -0.46
CA ASN A 34 -19.99 -6.24 0.16
C ASN A 34 -18.46 -6.35 0.13
N LEU A 35 -17.91 -7.56 0.04
CA LEU A 35 -16.46 -7.80 -0.03
C LEU A 35 -15.88 -7.57 -1.44
N VAL A 36 -16.71 -7.68 -2.48
CA VAL A 36 -16.30 -7.43 -3.88
C VAL A 36 -15.65 -6.05 -4.08
N PRO A 37 -16.23 -4.92 -3.65
CA PRO A 37 -15.59 -3.61 -3.81
C PRO A 37 -14.27 -3.50 -3.05
N ASP A 38 -14.16 -4.06 -1.85
CA ASP A 38 -12.93 -4.04 -1.06
C ASP A 38 -11.79 -4.76 -1.79
N LEU A 39 -12.10 -5.91 -2.41
CA LEU A 39 -11.13 -6.66 -3.22
C LEU A 39 -10.74 -5.90 -4.50
N GLN A 40 -11.68 -5.20 -5.13
CA GLN A 40 -11.38 -4.37 -6.30
C GLN A 40 -10.46 -3.20 -5.94
N GLN A 41 -10.68 -2.56 -4.79
CA GLN A 41 -9.81 -1.50 -4.30
C GLN A 41 -8.42 -2.04 -3.97
N LEU A 42 -8.34 -3.19 -3.28
CA LEU A 42 -7.05 -3.82 -2.97
C LEU A 42 -6.25 -4.19 -4.22
N ASP A 43 -6.90 -4.68 -5.28
CA ASP A 43 -6.25 -4.97 -6.56
C ASP A 43 -5.74 -3.69 -7.25
N ALA A 44 -6.52 -2.62 -7.22
CA ALA A 44 -6.10 -1.31 -7.72
C ALA A 44 -4.89 -0.76 -6.94
N ASP A 45 -4.93 -0.83 -5.60
CA ASP A 45 -3.84 -0.40 -4.72
C ASP A 45 -2.58 -1.24 -4.94
N SER A 46 -2.73 -2.57 -5.11
CA SER A 46 -1.61 -3.47 -5.39
C SER A 46 -0.94 -3.15 -6.72
N LYS A 47 -1.72 -2.84 -7.76
CA LYS A 47 -1.21 -2.41 -9.07
C LYS A 47 -0.50 -1.05 -8.96
N ALA A 48 -1.09 -0.09 -8.25
CA ALA A 48 -0.48 1.21 -8.01
C ALA A 48 0.86 1.09 -7.27
N LEU A 49 0.94 0.23 -6.25
CA LEU A 49 2.17 -0.04 -5.51
C LEU A 49 3.23 -0.72 -6.40
N ALA A 50 2.83 -1.69 -7.22
CA ALA A 50 3.74 -2.36 -8.15
C ALA A 50 4.33 -1.37 -9.16
N THR A 51 3.50 -0.48 -9.71
CA THR A 51 3.97 0.59 -10.60
C THR A 51 4.86 1.58 -9.87
N ALA A 52 4.52 1.98 -8.65
CA ALA A 52 5.33 2.90 -7.84
C ALA A 52 6.71 2.31 -7.53
N LYS A 53 6.78 1.00 -7.25
CA LYS A 53 8.05 0.29 -7.04
C LYS A 53 8.91 0.25 -8.31
N GLN A 54 8.29 0.08 -9.48
CA GLN A 54 9.01 0.08 -10.76
C GLN A 54 9.44 1.50 -11.20
N SER A 55 8.66 2.53 -10.85
CA SER A 55 8.97 3.92 -11.15
C SER A 55 9.85 4.58 -10.09
N SER A 56 10.13 3.89 -8.98
CA SER A 56 11.05 4.39 -7.96
C SER A 56 12.45 4.47 -8.58
N PRO A 57 13.12 5.63 -8.50
CA PRO A 57 14.51 5.73 -8.89
C PRO A 57 15.36 4.68 -8.19
N VAL A 58 16.31 4.08 -8.89
CA VAL A 58 17.20 3.01 -8.39
C VAL A 58 17.95 3.43 -7.10
N TRP A 59 18.16 4.72 -6.89
CA TRP A 59 18.77 5.27 -5.66
C TRP A 59 17.85 5.27 -4.44
N LEU A 60 16.56 4.91 -4.56
CA LEU A 60 15.65 4.70 -3.42
C LEU A 60 15.55 3.23 -3.01
N ASP A 61 16.21 2.32 -3.75
CA ASP A 61 16.32 0.94 -3.31
C ASP A 61 17.27 0.88 -2.11
N SER A 62 16.76 0.42 -0.97
CA SER A 62 17.51 0.40 0.28
C SER A 62 18.79 -0.44 0.19
N GLN A 63 18.81 -1.44 -0.69
CA GLN A 63 20.00 -2.25 -0.97
C GLN A 63 21.07 -1.46 -1.73
N VAL A 64 20.68 -0.68 -2.73
CA VAL A 64 21.61 0.16 -3.50
C VAL A 64 22.16 1.29 -2.64
N LEU A 65 21.31 1.90 -1.80
CA LEU A 65 21.75 2.92 -0.84
C LEU A 65 22.73 2.38 0.20
N THR A 66 22.51 1.16 0.68
CA THR A 66 23.42 0.55 1.66
C THR A 66 24.75 0.16 1.05
N GLU A 67 24.76 -0.36 -0.18
CA GLU A 67 25.99 -0.69 -0.92
C GLU A 67 26.81 0.56 -1.27
N ALA A 68 26.17 1.61 -1.78
CA ALA A 68 26.84 2.89 -2.08
C ALA A 68 27.45 3.53 -0.82
N LEU A 69 26.74 3.51 0.32
CA LEU A 69 27.26 4.02 1.59
C LEU A 69 28.43 3.19 2.11
N THR A 70 28.40 1.86 1.96
CA THR A 70 29.52 1.00 2.40
C THR A 70 30.77 1.20 1.56
N ASP A 71 30.62 1.42 0.26
CA ASP A 71 31.73 1.69 -0.65
C ASP A 71 32.38 3.04 -0.32
N GLU A 72 31.58 4.11 -0.14
CA GLU A 72 32.12 5.43 0.25
C GLU A 72 32.80 5.45 1.62
N LEU A 73 32.32 4.66 2.58
CA LEU A 73 32.93 4.55 3.91
C LEU A 73 34.28 3.82 3.88
N THR A 74 34.45 2.85 2.98
CA THR A 74 35.69 2.08 2.85
C THR A 74 36.75 2.82 2.05
N ASP A 75 36.38 3.54 0.99
CA ASP A 75 37.32 4.30 0.15
C ASP A 75 37.88 5.55 0.85
N ASN A 76 37.13 6.16 1.76
CA ASN A 76 37.55 7.39 2.44
C ASN A 76 38.20 7.17 3.82
N GLY A 77 38.30 5.91 4.30
CA GLY A 77 38.90 5.59 5.60
C GLY A 77 38.21 6.31 6.77
N ILE A 78 36.91 6.60 6.65
CA ILE A 78 36.15 7.33 7.65
C ILE A 78 35.75 6.34 8.75
N GLU A 79 36.43 6.40 9.90
CA GLU A 79 35.90 5.77 11.12
C GLU A 79 34.49 6.33 11.37
N ALA A 80 33.50 5.44 11.49
CA ALA A 80 32.08 5.76 11.58
C ALA A 80 31.75 6.56 12.86
N ASN A 81 32.12 7.84 12.86
CA ASN A 81 31.76 8.80 13.88
C ASN A 81 30.43 9.46 13.47
N THR A 82 29.47 9.46 14.39
CA THR A 82 28.09 9.88 14.15
C THR A 82 27.98 11.30 13.58
N ASP A 83 28.94 12.17 13.89
CA ASP A 83 28.97 13.56 13.47
C ASP A 83 29.37 13.73 11.99
N ASN A 84 30.21 12.83 11.47
CA ASN A 84 30.65 12.85 10.08
C ASN A 84 29.57 12.28 9.15
N LEU A 85 28.84 11.25 9.61
CA LEU A 85 27.67 10.69 8.92
C LEU A 85 26.54 11.72 8.80
N ALA A 86 26.29 12.52 9.85
CA ALA A 86 25.29 13.58 9.81
C ALA A 86 25.65 14.68 8.80
N LYS A 87 26.93 15.04 8.66
CA LYS A 87 27.39 15.99 7.65
C LYS A 87 27.23 15.46 6.23
N LEU A 88 27.67 14.21 5.98
CA LEU A 88 27.51 13.56 4.67
C LEU A 88 26.03 13.45 4.25
N TRP A 89 25.13 13.11 5.19
CA TRP A 89 23.69 13.09 4.92
C TRP A 89 23.15 14.48 4.56
N ASN A 90 23.56 15.52 5.29
CA ASN A 90 23.12 16.88 4.99
C ASN A 90 23.65 17.38 3.64
N ASP A 91 24.90 17.05 3.29
CA ASP A 91 25.50 17.42 2.01
C ASP A 91 24.84 16.66 0.84
N PHE A 92 24.57 15.36 0.99
CA PHE A 92 23.85 14.54 0.01
C PHE A 92 22.41 15.02 -0.22
N VAL A 93 21.68 15.34 0.86
CA VAL A 93 20.32 15.91 0.76
C VAL A 93 20.36 17.30 0.08
N ALA A 94 21.40 18.09 0.32
CA ALA A 94 21.53 19.42 -0.27
C ALA A 94 21.87 19.40 -1.77
N THR A 95 22.65 18.43 -2.24
CA THR A 95 23.12 18.37 -3.63
C THR A 95 22.25 17.46 -4.50
N GLU A 96 22.10 16.18 -4.14
CA GLU A 96 21.49 15.20 -5.03
C GLU A 96 19.97 15.16 -4.94
N LEU A 97 19.42 15.37 -3.74
CA LEU A 97 17.97 15.34 -3.54
C LEU A 97 17.31 16.60 -4.14
N HIS A 98 18.03 17.73 -4.16
CA HIS A 98 17.58 18.99 -4.76
C HIS A 98 17.59 18.95 -6.29
N GLU A 99 18.60 18.32 -6.90
CA GLU A 99 18.69 18.13 -8.36
C GLU A 99 17.75 17.02 -8.85
N GLY A 100 17.64 15.92 -8.10
CA GLY A 100 16.71 14.82 -8.36
C GLY A 100 15.26 15.27 -8.32
N LEU A 101 14.83 15.98 -7.27
CA LEU A 101 13.48 16.55 -7.19
C LEU A 101 13.22 17.61 -8.26
N ALA A 102 14.21 18.45 -8.59
CA ALA A 102 14.05 19.46 -9.65
C ALA A 102 13.85 18.82 -11.04
N SER A 103 14.45 17.65 -11.28
CA SER A 103 14.23 16.89 -12.53
C SER A 103 12.83 16.26 -12.57
N VAL A 104 12.37 15.67 -11.46
CA VAL A 104 11.04 15.03 -11.35
C VAL A 104 9.91 16.07 -11.41
N LEU A 105 10.09 17.23 -10.77
CA LEU A 105 9.14 18.36 -10.80
C LEU A 105 9.03 19.02 -12.19
N LYS A 106 10.06 18.92 -13.03
CA LYS A 106 10.00 19.39 -14.42
C LYS A 106 9.18 18.47 -15.33
N PHE A 107 9.02 17.19 -14.97
CA PHE A 107 8.32 16.19 -15.78
C PHE A 107 6.86 15.91 -15.37
N SER A 108 6.41 16.36 -14.20
CA SER A 108 5.03 16.10 -13.72
C SER A 108 4.25 17.39 -13.43
N PRO A 109 3.31 17.80 -14.31
CA PRO A 109 2.41 18.91 -14.04
C PRO A 109 1.54 18.69 -12.78
N ALA A 110 1.28 17.43 -12.42
CA ALA A 110 0.38 17.06 -11.33
C ALA A 110 0.97 17.34 -9.94
N PHE A 111 2.29 17.39 -9.78
CA PHE A 111 2.93 17.63 -8.48
C PHE A 111 3.02 19.13 -8.14
N ARG A 112 2.92 20.02 -9.15
CA ARG A 112 3.01 21.47 -8.98
C ARG A 112 1.82 22.06 -8.21
N ASP A 113 0.67 21.41 -8.30
CA ASP A 113 -0.56 21.86 -7.65
C ASP A 113 -0.69 21.36 -6.21
N TYR A 114 0.16 20.42 -5.77
CA TYR A 114 0.14 19.86 -4.40
C TYR A 114 0.96 20.68 -3.40
N ILE A 115 1.76 21.65 -3.86
CA ILE A 115 2.69 22.46 -3.01
C ILE A 115 2.20 23.92 -2.85
N LYS A 116 0.97 24.25 -3.28
CA LYS A 116 0.33 25.54 -2.95
C LYS A 116 -0.62 25.38 -1.77
#